data_AF-A0A1S9JMI0-F1
#
_entry.id   AF-A0A1S9JMI0-F1
#
_cell.length_a   1.000
_cell.length_b   1.000
_cell.length_c   1.000
_cell.angle_alpha   90.00
_cell.angle_beta   90.00
_cell.angle_gamma   90.00
#
_symmetry.space_group_name_H-M   'P 1'
#
loop_
_entity.id
_entity.type
_entity.pdbx_description
1 polymer ?
#
loop_
_entity_poly.entity_id
_entity_poly.type
_entity_poly.pdbx_seq_one_letter_code
_entity_poly.pdbx_strand_id
1 'polypeptide(L)'
;MNHLYEQLTALKLTGFRDALKKQLAQPGTYQELGFEERLSLLTAEELTCRENRKAERLIKHARFRLNAELSKLDYRNNRGLDRALIRSLSQGNWLTLKQNILLTGATGSGKTFLACALGHNACRQGYKVYYYRL
;
A
#
# COMPACT_ATOMS: atom_id res chain seq x y z
N MET A 1 13.40 -14.79 -27.51
CA MET A 1 12.75 -14.29 -26.27
C MET A 1 12.60 -12.76 -26.22
N ASN A 2 13.35 -11.94 -26.97
CA ASN A 2 13.35 -10.47 -26.79
C ASN A 2 12.06 -9.74 -27.20
N HIS A 3 11.36 -10.18 -28.24
CA HIS A 3 10.23 -9.42 -28.80
C HIS A 3 9.07 -9.22 -27.80
N LEU A 4 8.69 -10.27 -27.07
CA LEU A 4 7.64 -10.16 -26.04
C LEU A 4 8.04 -9.20 -24.90
N TYR A 5 9.30 -9.24 -24.47
CA TYR A 5 9.80 -8.34 -23.42
C TYR A 5 9.83 -6.87 -23.87
N GLU A 6 10.16 -6.62 -25.14
CA GLU A 6 10.11 -5.31 -25.77
C GLU A 6 8.67 -4.80 -25.83
N GLN A 7 7.72 -5.62 -26.31
CA GLN A 7 6.30 -5.29 -26.36
C GLN A 7 5.74 -4.97 -24.96
N LEU A 8 6.01 -5.81 -23.96
CA LEU A 8 5.57 -5.58 -22.57
C LEU A 8 6.16 -4.29 -22.00
N THR A 9 7.41 -3.96 -22.35
CA THR A 9 8.05 -2.71 -21.91
C THR A 9 7.41 -1.50 -22.60
N ALA A 10 7.14 -1.57 -23.91
CA ALA A 10 6.46 -0.52 -24.67
C ALA A 10 5.04 -0.24 -24.13
N LEU A 11 4.31 -1.30 -23.75
CA LEU A 11 2.99 -1.22 -23.14
C LEU A 11 3.01 -0.81 -21.64
N LYS A 12 4.20 -0.63 -21.06
CA LYS A 12 4.42 -0.31 -19.64
C LYS A 12 3.86 -1.39 -18.68
N LEU A 13 3.80 -2.64 -19.13
CA LEU A 13 3.36 -3.81 -18.36
C LEU A 13 4.53 -4.44 -17.58
N THR A 14 5.16 -3.63 -16.74
CA THR A 14 6.39 -4.00 -16.04
C THR A 14 6.21 -5.10 -15.00
N GLY A 15 5.08 -5.09 -14.27
CA GLY A 15 4.78 -6.13 -13.28
C GLY A 15 4.52 -7.46 -13.96
N PHE A 16 3.76 -7.44 -15.08
CA PHE A 16 3.56 -8.62 -15.92
C PHE A 16 4.90 -9.18 -16.41
N ARG A 17 5.76 -8.30 -16.96
CA ARG A 17 7.08 -8.66 -17.48
C ARG A 17 7.95 -9.31 -16.41
N ASP A 18 7.97 -8.74 -15.22
CA ASP A 18 8.81 -9.25 -14.13
C ASP A 18 8.24 -10.56 -13.56
N ALA A 19 6.90 -10.71 -13.52
CA ALA A 19 6.24 -11.97 -13.18
C ALA A 19 6.51 -13.08 -14.21
N LEU A 20 6.54 -12.72 -15.50
CA LEU A 20 6.88 -13.65 -16.58
C LEU A 20 8.31 -14.17 -16.43
N LYS A 21 9.27 -13.30 -16.09
CA LYS A 21 10.65 -13.73 -15.76
C LYS A 21 10.68 -14.75 -14.62
N LYS A 22 9.92 -14.50 -13.55
CA LYS A 22 9.84 -15.40 -12.40
C LYS A 22 9.26 -16.76 -12.77
N GLN A 23 8.15 -16.79 -13.52
CA GLN A 23 7.54 -18.05 -13.96
C GLN A 23 8.49 -18.87 -14.85
N LEU A 24 9.21 -18.20 -15.77
CA LEU A 24 10.19 -18.87 -16.63
C LEU A 24 11.41 -19.40 -15.86
N ALA A 25 11.83 -18.71 -14.79
CA ALA A 25 12.92 -19.15 -13.93
C ALA A 25 12.55 -20.31 -12.98
N GLN A 26 11.25 -20.50 -12.71
CA GLN A 26 10.73 -21.51 -11.77
C GLN A 26 9.63 -22.36 -12.41
N PRO A 27 9.91 -23.09 -13.50
CA PRO A 27 8.88 -23.80 -14.25
C PRO A 27 8.13 -24.84 -13.41
N GLY A 28 8.82 -25.56 -12.51
CA GLY A 28 8.21 -26.58 -11.65
C GLY A 28 7.11 -26.05 -10.71
N THR A 29 7.13 -24.77 -10.35
CA THR A 29 6.13 -24.16 -9.45
C THR A 29 4.80 -23.88 -10.15
N TYR A 30 4.79 -23.76 -11.48
CA TYR A 30 3.62 -23.36 -12.26
C TYR A 30 3.17 -24.43 -13.27
N GLN A 31 3.78 -25.62 -13.22
CA GLN A 31 3.52 -26.72 -14.17
C GLN A 31 2.10 -27.29 -14.06
N GLU A 32 1.53 -27.30 -12.86
CA GLU A 32 0.17 -27.82 -12.61
C GLU A 32 -0.93 -26.80 -12.98
N LEU A 33 -0.56 -25.54 -13.24
CA LEU A 33 -1.50 -24.48 -13.58
C LEU A 33 -1.79 -24.44 -15.08
N GLY A 34 -3.07 -24.27 -15.40
CA GLY A 34 -3.53 -24.04 -16.76
C GLY A 34 -2.98 -22.74 -17.35
N PHE A 35 -3.03 -22.61 -18.68
CA PHE A 35 -2.57 -21.39 -19.36
C PHE A 35 -3.30 -20.13 -18.86
N GLU A 36 -4.62 -20.19 -18.71
CA GLU A 36 -5.42 -19.06 -18.23
C GLU A 36 -5.08 -18.68 -16.79
N GLU A 37 -4.85 -19.65 -15.91
CA GLU A 37 -4.45 -19.41 -14.52
C GLU A 37 -3.08 -18.72 -14.45
N ARG A 38 -2.12 -19.19 -15.24
CA ARG A 38 -0.81 -18.56 -15.34
C ARG A 38 -0.90 -17.15 -15.87
N LEU A 39 -1.73 -16.91 -16.90
CA LEU A 39 -1.96 -15.57 -17.45
C LEU A 39 -2.62 -14.66 -16.41
N SER A 40 -3.60 -15.17 -15.66
CA SER A 40 -4.27 -14.47 -14.57
C SER A 40 -3.26 -14.01 -13.52
N LEU A 41 -2.34 -14.88 -13.08
CA LEU A 41 -1.26 -14.52 -12.15
C LEU A 41 -0.38 -13.38 -12.68
N LEU A 42 0.00 -13.42 -13.96
CA LEU A 42 0.81 -12.36 -14.57
C LEU A 42 0.05 -11.01 -14.60
N THR A 43 -1.25 -11.04 -14.91
CA THR A 43 -2.08 -9.83 -14.90
C THR A 43 -2.34 -9.31 -13.49
N ALA A 44 -2.51 -10.18 -12.50
CA ALA A 44 -2.69 -9.81 -11.09
C ALA A 44 -1.46 -9.09 -10.52
N GLU A 45 -0.25 -9.56 -10.88
CA GLU A 45 1.01 -8.90 -10.53
C GLU A 45 1.12 -7.51 -11.14
N GLU A 46 0.69 -7.33 -12.40
CA GLU A 46 0.65 -6.00 -13.03
C GLU A 46 -0.32 -5.05 -12.32
N LEU A 47 -1.53 -5.51 -11.98
CA LEU A 47 -2.51 -4.72 -11.24
C LEU A 47 -1.94 -4.28 -9.89
N THR A 48 -1.39 -5.22 -9.12
CA THR A 48 -0.74 -4.95 -7.83
C THR A 48 0.40 -3.94 -7.97
N CYS A 49 1.25 -4.09 -9.00
CA CYS A 49 2.35 -3.16 -9.26
C CYS A 49 1.84 -1.74 -9.54
N ARG A 50 0.74 -1.59 -10.29
CA ARG A 50 0.13 -0.29 -10.58
C ARG A 50 -0.48 0.35 -9.34
N GLU A 51 -1.17 -0.42 -8.51
CA GLU A 51 -1.73 0.05 -7.24
C GLU A 51 -0.63 0.54 -6.30
N ASN A 52 0.44 -0.25 -6.14
CA ASN A 52 1.60 0.13 -5.32
C ASN A 52 2.25 1.42 -5.81
N ARG A 53 2.50 1.56 -7.12
CA ARG A 53 3.05 2.81 -7.69
C ARG A 53 2.15 4.00 -7.48
N LYS A 54 0.83 3.82 -7.60
CA LYS A 54 -0.15 4.87 -7.31
C LYS A 54 -0.06 5.29 -5.85
N ALA A 55 -0.04 4.35 -4.92
CA ALA A 55 0.09 4.60 -3.50
C ALA A 55 1.40 5.33 -3.16
N GLU A 56 2.53 4.85 -3.66
CA GLU A 56 3.85 5.48 -3.46
C GLU A 56 3.87 6.93 -3.97
N ARG A 57 3.29 7.18 -5.15
CA ARG A 57 3.17 8.52 -5.70
C ARG A 57 2.35 9.44 -4.79
N LEU A 58 1.21 8.95 -4.28
CA LEU A 58 0.36 9.71 -3.35
C LEU A 58 1.09 10.01 -2.04
N ILE A 59 1.80 9.03 -1.47
CA ILE A 59 2.62 9.19 -0.27
C ILE A 59 3.70 10.24 -0.48
N LYS A 60 4.42 10.19 -1.61
CA LYS A 60 5.44 11.20 -1.95
C LYS A 60 4.85 12.60 -2.08
N HIS A 61 3.67 12.74 -2.69
CA HIS A 61 2.99 14.04 -2.80
C HIS A 61 2.53 14.60 -1.45
N ALA A 62 2.11 13.75 -0.52
CA ALA A 62 1.64 14.17 0.79
C ALA A 62 2.74 14.76 1.68
N ARG A 63 4.03 14.47 1.40
CA ARG A 63 5.21 15.00 2.12
C ARG A 63 5.11 14.83 3.65
N PHE A 64 4.73 13.63 4.09
CA PHE A 64 4.66 13.32 5.51
C PHE A 64 6.00 13.54 6.21
N ARG A 65 5.95 14.09 7.43
CA ARG A 65 7.14 14.27 8.26
C ARG A 65 7.82 12.94 8.62
N LEU A 66 7.03 11.89 8.82
CA LEU A 66 7.49 10.58 9.24
C LEU A 66 7.07 9.52 8.22
N ASN A 67 7.96 8.56 7.96
CA ASN A 67 7.61 7.32 7.28
C ASN A 67 6.97 6.36 8.29
N ALA A 68 5.67 6.54 8.53
CA ALA A 68 4.92 5.85 9.57
C ALA A 68 3.92 4.87 8.96
N GLU A 69 3.82 3.69 9.55
CA GLU A 69 2.91 2.62 9.12
C GLU A 69 2.12 2.12 10.32
N LEU A 70 0.85 1.78 10.10
CA LEU A 70 -0.03 1.28 11.16
C LEU A 70 0.49 -0.05 11.76
N SER A 71 1.18 -0.87 10.96
CA SER A 71 1.83 -2.11 11.41
C SER A 71 2.96 -1.88 12.42
N LYS A 72 3.56 -0.69 12.43
CA LYS A 72 4.63 -0.28 13.35
C LYS A 72 4.11 0.43 14.60
N LEU A 73 2.79 0.51 14.77
CA LEU A 73 2.21 1.01 16.01
C LEU A 73 2.53 0.06 17.15
N ASP A 74 3.10 0.60 18.22
CA ASP A 74 3.31 -0.12 19.44
C ASP A 74 2.10 0.06 20.37
N TYR A 75 1.59 -1.08 20.83
CA TYR A 75 0.36 -1.22 21.60
C TYR A 75 0.63 -1.69 23.03
N ARG A 76 1.84 -1.47 23.56
CA ARG A 76 2.12 -1.75 24.98
C ARG A 76 1.10 -1.02 25.86
N ASN A 77 0.64 -1.70 26.92
CA ASN A 77 -0.50 -1.29 27.76
C ASN A 77 -0.43 0.15 28.29
N ASN A 78 0.77 0.72 28.45
CA ASN A 78 0.96 2.08 28.96
C ASN A 78 0.55 3.19 27.95
N ARG A 79 0.22 2.85 26.69
CA ARG A 79 -0.10 3.86 25.67
C ARG A 79 -1.58 4.19 25.53
N GLY A 80 -2.47 3.38 26.10
CA GLY A 80 -3.92 3.62 26.07
C GLY A 80 -4.56 3.56 24.67
N LEU A 81 -3.90 2.92 23.68
CA LEU A 81 -4.45 2.77 22.33
C LEU A 81 -5.35 1.55 22.25
N ASP A 82 -6.62 1.77 21.91
CA ASP A 82 -7.55 0.69 21.60
C ASP A 82 -7.25 0.11 20.20
N ARG A 83 -6.85 -1.17 20.18
CA ARG A 83 -6.58 -1.93 18.95
C ARG A 83 -7.82 -2.04 18.05
N ALA A 84 -9.01 -2.18 18.65
CA ALA A 84 -10.25 -2.29 17.89
C ALA A 84 -10.54 -0.97 17.15
N LEU A 85 -10.41 0.16 17.83
CA LEU A 85 -10.52 1.47 17.22
C LEU A 85 -9.50 1.68 16.10
N ILE A 86 -8.22 1.41 16.33
CA ILE A 86 -7.19 1.59 15.28
C ILE A 86 -7.48 0.70 14.06
N ARG A 87 -7.94 -0.53 14.28
CA ARG A 87 -8.35 -1.43 13.19
C ARG A 87 -9.54 -0.86 12.42
N SER A 88 -10.54 -0.32 13.10
CA SER A 88 -11.69 0.34 12.46
C SER A 88 -11.23 1.55 11.62
N LEU A 89 -10.36 2.40 12.17
CA LEU A 89 -9.79 3.55 11.46
C LEU A 89 -8.95 3.12 10.25
N SER A 90 -8.28 1.97 10.32
CA SER A 90 -7.51 1.42 9.21
C SER A 90 -8.37 0.97 8.03
N GLN A 91 -9.66 0.69 8.22
CA GLN A 91 -10.58 0.35 7.13
C GLN A 91 -10.95 1.60 6.30
N GLY A 92 -10.74 2.81 6.84
CA GLY A 92 -10.98 4.05 6.10
C GLY A 92 -12.44 4.49 6.01
N ASN A 93 -13.38 3.84 6.72
CA ASN A 93 -14.80 4.23 6.69
C ASN A 93 -15.02 5.71 7.05
N TRP A 94 -14.23 6.24 7.97
CA TRP A 94 -14.25 7.66 8.36
C TRP A 94 -13.91 8.61 7.20
N LEU A 95 -13.13 8.19 6.20
CA LEU A 95 -12.84 8.99 5.00
C LEU A 95 -14.09 9.11 4.14
N THR A 96 -14.78 7.99 3.91
CA THR A 96 -16.03 7.94 3.12
C THR A 96 -17.13 8.74 3.81
N LEU A 97 -17.22 8.62 5.14
CA LEU A 97 -18.19 9.33 5.98
C LEU A 97 -17.78 10.80 6.26
N LYS A 98 -16.62 11.25 5.76
CA LYS A 98 -16.07 12.60 5.98
C LYS A 98 -15.99 13.00 7.46
N GLN A 99 -15.62 12.05 8.32
CA GLN A 99 -15.48 12.25 9.75
C GLN A 99 -14.08 12.74 10.12
N ASN A 100 -14.01 13.61 11.12
CA ASN A 100 -12.74 14.10 11.64
C ASN A 100 -12.23 13.18 12.74
N ILE A 101 -10.92 12.92 12.76
CA ILE A 101 -10.24 12.21 13.83
C ILE A 101 -9.45 13.22 14.66
N LEU A 102 -9.76 13.32 15.95
CA LEU A 102 -8.98 14.12 16.89
C LEU A 102 -8.02 13.21 17.67
N LEU A 103 -6.72 13.50 17.61
CA LEU A 103 -5.70 12.77 18.36
C LEU A 103 -5.29 13.57 19.61
N THR A 104 -5.58 13.02 20.78
CA THR A 104 -5.30 13.66 22.09
C THR A 104 -4.25 12.88 22.89
N GLY A 105 -3.67 13.51 23.92
CA GLY A 105 -2.66 12.90 24.80
C GLY A 105 -1.40 13.76 24.99
N ALA A 106 -0.55 13.37 25.93
CA ALA A 106 0.66 14.11 26.32
C ALA A 106 1.65 14.32 25.17
N THR A 107 2.50 15.35 25.26
CA THR A 107 3.61 15.56 24.31
C THR A 107 4.52 14.32 24.25
N GLY A 108 4.95 13.92 23.04
CA GLY A 108 5.78 12.72 22.86
C GLY A 108 5.02 11.39 22.80
N SER A 109 3.69 11.35 23.00
CA SER A 109 2.89 10.11 22.98
C SER A 109 2.71 9.45 21.59
N GLY A 110 3.33 9.99 20.53
CA GLY A 110 3.25 9.44 19.18
C GLY A 110 2.07 9.93 18.33
N LYS A 111 1.37 11.01 18.71
CA LYS A 111 0.28 11.59 17.91
C LYS A 111 0.67 11.88 16.45
N THR A 112 1.83 12.51 16.24
CA THR A 112 2.35 12.79 14.89
C THR A 112 2.60 11.50 14.10
N PHE A 113 3.10 10.46 14.77
CA PHE A 113 3.32 9.16 14.15
C PHE A 113 2.00 8.53 13.72
N LEU A 114 0.99 8.51 14.60
CA LEU A 114 -0.33 7.96 14.29
C LEU A 114 -1.03 8.73 13.17
N ALA A 115 -0.97 10.07 13.19
CA ALA A 115 -1.50 10.90 12.10
C ALA A 115 -0.84 10.57 10.76
N CYS A 116 0.50 10.45 10.73
CA CYS A 116 1.21 10.04 9.53
C CYS A 116 0.81 8.62 9.11
N ALA A 117 0.74 7.66 10.03
CA ALA A 117 0.41 6.28 9.72
C ALA A 117 -1.00 6.13 9.12
N LEU A 118 -1.99 6.86 9.66
CA LEU A 118 -3.34 6.93 9.08
C LEU A 118 -3.33 7.59 7.69
N GLY A 119 -2.55 8.65 7.51
CA GLY A 119 -2.37 9.30 6.20
C GLY A 119 -1.72 8.39 5.16
N HIS A 120 -0.66 7.66 5.52
CA HIS A 120 -0.02 6.65 4.66
C HIS A 120 -1.03 5.56 4.26
N ASN A 121 -1.82 5.08 5.21
CA ASN A 121 -2.88 4.10 4.95
C ASN A 121 -3.95 4.65 3.99
N ALA A 122 -4.38 5.90 4.17
CA ALA A 122 -5.32 6.56 3.25
C ALA A 122 -4.74 6.67 1.82
N CYS A 123 -3.45 7.00 1.67
CA CYS A 123 -2.79 7.00 0.37
C CYS A 123 -2.76 5.61 -0.28
N ARG A 124 -2.56 4.54 0.51
CA ARG A 124 -2.63 3.15 0.03
C ARG A 124 -4.03 2.76 -0.43
N GLN A 125 -5.06 3.29 0.20
CA GLN A 125 -6.45 3.17 -0.24
C GLN A 125 -6.80 4.08 -1.45
N GLY A 126 -5.83 4.83 -1.97
CA GLY A 126 -5.98 5.66 -3.16
C GLY A 126 -6.45 7.10 -2.91
N TYR A 127 -6.56 7.53 -1.65
CA TYR A 127 -6.92 8.91 -1.31
C TYR A 127 -5.73 9.86 -1.43
N LYS A 128 -5.99 11.09 -1.89
CA LYS A 128 -5.02 12.17 -1.84
C LYS A 128 -4.99 12.75 -0.44
N VAL A 129 -3.80 12.82 0.16
CA VAL A 129 -3.59 13.37 1.50
C VAL A 129 -2.71 14.60 1.41
N TYR A 130 -3.02 15.60 2.22
CA TYR A 130 -2.17 16.78 2.44
C TYR A 130 -1.76 16.81 3.91
N TYR A 131 -0.46 16.85 4.17
CA TYR A 131 0.08 16.98 5.51
C TYR A 131 0.55 18.42 5.73
N TYR A 132 0.07 19.05 6.80
CA TYR A 132 0.43 20.40 7.18
C TYR A 132 0.82 20.46 8.65
N ARG A 133 1.82 21.28 8.97
CA ARG A 133 2.28 21.57 10.32
C ARG A 133 2.24 23.08 10.50
N LEU A 134 1.41 23.52 11.46
CA LEU A 134 1.40 24.88 11.97
C LEU A 134 2.68 25.16 12.77
#